data_AF-A0A0D0A267-F1
#
_entry.id   AF-A0A0D0A267-F1
#
_cell.length_a   1.000
_cell.length_b   1.000
_cell.length_c   1.000
_cell.angle_alpha   90.00
_cell.angle_beta   90.00
_cell.angle_gamma   90.00
#
_symmetry.space_group_name_H-M   'P 1'
#
loop_
_entity.id
_entity.type
_entity.pdbx_description
1 polymer ?
#
loop_
_entity_poly.entity_id
_entity_poly.type
_entity_poly.pdbx_seq_one_letter_code
_entity_poly.pdbx_strand_id
1 'polypeptide(L)'
;MAWASFNRSPSSLVKRGLESEVGGLTPTLAGNGAFSVRAIIPGVTVPLSHLPIILVALCVCQIVHEVGHAIAAATRRVPILFSGFAVTVVFPSFFVAFPVIRLERLQAVDRLRVTAAGCFHNFAFWCLLYLATWTKIGTFLSEFFFEDVSHLGKVVVGVHPDSPLRNHIPSGAIVTMLDDTTLSVTGIASSSDPWDEFLLSPSIPAATRGWCFEKSGLANTSS
;
A
#
# COMPACT_ATOMS: atom_id res chain seq x y z
N MET A 1 -19.15 -15.22 49.01
CA MET A 1 -19.18 -13.97 48.21
C MET A 1 -18.03 -14.07 47.21
N ALA A 2 -18.31 -14.59 46.02
CA ALA A 2 -17.30 -14.99 45.04
C ALA A 2 -16.88 -13.78 44.19
N TRP A 3 -15.57 -13.57 44.07
CA TRP A 3 -14.97 -12.57 43.19
C TRP A 3 -15.03 -13.05 41.74
N ALA A 4 -15.54 -12.22 40.84
CA ALA A 4 -15.51 -12.47 39.40
C ALA A 4 -14.11 -12.13 38.85
N SER A 5 -13.43 -13.14 38.32
CA SER A 5 -12.15 -13.00 37.62
C SER A 5 -12.36 -12.20 36.34
N PHE A 6 -11.75 -11.01 36.27
CA PHE A 6 -11.72 -10.20 35.04
C PHE A 6 -10.80 -10.88 34.02
N ASN A 7 -11.40 -11.56 33.04
CA ASN A 7 -10.68 -12.25 31.98
C ASN A 7 -10.06 -11.22 31.02
N ARG A 8 -8.76 -10.96 31.15
CA ARG A 8 -8.03 -10.04 30.28
C ARG A 8 -7.86 -10.70 28.91
N SER A 9 -8.65 -10.27 27.93
CA SER A 9 -8.44 -10.67 26.54
C SER A 9 -7.04 -10.23 26.08
N PRO A 10 -6.20 -11.10 25.51
CA PRO A 10 -4.91 -10.70 24.97
C PRO A 10 -5.15 -9.88 23.71
N SER A 11 -4.86 -8.57 23.77
CA SER A 11 -4.79 -7.72 22.59
C SER A 11 -3.60 -8.16 21.73
N SER A 12 -3.84 -9.04 20.77
CA SER A 12 -2.86 -9.46 19.77
C SER A 12 -2.57 -8.30 18.81
N LEU A 13 -1.35 -7.75 18.89
CA LEU A 13 -0.85 -6.74 17.97
C LEU A 13 -0.32 -7.41 16.68
N VAL A 14 -1.21 -7.80 15.76
CA VAL A 14 -0.83 -8.33 14.41
C VAL A 14 -0.26 -7.27 13.42
N LYS A 15 1.05 -7.10 13.29
CA LYS A 15 1.73 -6.10 12.43
C LYS A 15 1.01 -5.87 11.08
N ARG A 16 0.72 -4.61 10.72
CA ARG A 16 0.14 -4.26 9.40
C ARG A 16 1.29 -3.90 8.45
N GLY A 17 1.70 -4.86 7.62
CA GLY A 17 2.74 -4.70 6.61
C GLY A 17 2.19 -4.82 5.20
N LEU A 18 2.89 -4.23 4.22
CA LEU A 18 2.66 -4.46 2.78
C LEU A 18 3.53 -5.62 2.26
N GLU A 19 4.39 -6.16 3.12
CA GLU A 19 5.24 -7.32 2.81
C GLU A 19 4.39 -8.59 2.93
N SER A 20 4.23 -9.34 1.85
CA SER A 20 3.76 -10.73 1.90
C SER A 20 4.82 -11.54 2.66
N GLU A 21 4.59 -11.81 3.95
CA GLU A 21 5.43 -12.75 4.69
C GLU A 21 5.15 -14.18 4.23
N VAL A 22 6.15 -14.74 3.55
CA VAL A 22 6.32 -16.18 3.32
C VAL A 22 6.65 -16.83 4.68
N GLY A 23 5.76 -17.70 5.16
CA GLY A 23 6.08 -18.77 6.10
C GLY A 23 6.17 -18.40 7.59
N GLY A 24 5.10 -18.66 8.33
CA GLY A 24 5.14 -18.65 9.80
C GLY A 24 3.80 -19.02 10.45
N LEU A 25 3.56 -20.32 10.60
CA LEU A 25 2.58 -21.00 11.48
C LEU A 25 1.21 -20.33 11.70
N THR A 26 0.21 -20.90 11.03
CA THR A 26 -1.22 -20.69 11.26
C THR A 26 -1.63 -20.88 12.73
N PRO A 27 -2.40 -19.94 13.31
CA PRO A 27 -3.45 -20.29 14.24
C PRO A 27 -4.77 -20.19 13.49
N THR A 28 -5.30 -21.34 13.04
CA THR A 28 -6.69 -21.46 12.64
C THR A 28 -7.61 -21.34 13.86
N LEU A 29 -8.74 -20.65 13.64
CA LEU A 29 -10.00 -20.65 14.39
C LEU A 29 -10.08 -19.83 15.68
N ALA A 30 -10.73 -18.67 15.60
CA ALA A 30 -12.13 -18.49 16.05
C ALA A 30 -12.46 -17.01 16.32
N GLY A 31 -13.68 -16.59 15.94
CA GLY A 31 -14.44 -15.68 16.79
C GLY A 31 -14.80 -14.33 16.18
N ASN A 32 -15.98 -14.29 15.54
CA ASN A 32 -16.88 -13.15 15.33
C ASN A 32 -16.30 -11.94 14.56
N GLY A 33 -17.17 -11.24 13.83
CA GLY A 33 -16.87 -9.96 13.20
C GLY A 33 -16.60 -8.86 14.24
N ALA A 34 -15.58 -9.04 15.08
CA ALA A 34 -15.10 -8.04 16.00
C ALA A 34 -14.45 -6.94 15.15
N PHE A 35 -15.12 -5.79 15.11
CA PHE A 35 -14.57 -4.56 14.56
C PHE A 35 -13.30 -4.21 15.35
N SER A 36 -12.15 -4.68 14.85
CA SER A 36 -10.85 -4.43 15.45
C SER A 36 -10.33 -3.08 14.93
N VAL A 37 -10.57 -2.03 15.71
CA VAL A 37 -9.97 -0.71 15.46
C VAL A 37 -8.50 -0.79 15.81
N ARG A 38 -7.65 -0.73 14.79
CA ARG A 38 -6.20 -0.73 14.97
C ARG A 38 -5.64 0.66 14.75
N ALA A 39 -5.09 1.25 15.82
CA ALA A 39 -4.37 2.51 15.72
C ALA A 39 -3.11 2.33 14.85
N ILE A 40 -2.84 3.32 14.00
CA ILE A 40 -1.60 3.38 13.21
C ILE A 40 -0.55 4.10 14.07
N ILE A 41 0.36 3.33 14.65
CA ILE A 41 1.52 3.82 15.41
C ILE A 41 2.78 3.43 14.62
N PRO A 42 3.47 4.41 14.00
CA PRO A 42 4.75 4.16 13.34
C PRO A 42 5.74 3.50 14.30
N GLY A 43 6.37 2.41 13.87
CA GLY A 43 7.37 1.68 14.65
C GLY A 43 6.80 0.62 15.59
N VAL A 44 5.50 0.66 15.89
CA VAL A 44 4.83 -0.37 16.72
C VAL A 44 3.90 -1.23 15.86
N THR A 45 2.99 -0.61 15.12
CA THR A 45 1.99 -1.34 14.32
C THR A 45 2.28 -1.33 12.83
N VAL A 46 3.10 -0.38 12.36
CA VAL A 46 3.49 -0.21 10.95
C VAL A 46 5.01 0.04 10.87
N PRO A 47 5.72 -0.53 9.89
CA PRO A 47 7.15 -0.28 9.68
C PRO A 47 7.48 1.22 9.55
N LEU A 48 8.66 1.62 10.04
CA LEU A 48 9.14 3.01 9.90
C LEU A 48 9.33 3.44 8.44
N SER A 49 9.58 2.48 7.54
CA SER A 49 9.67 2.73 6.09
C SER A 49 8.39 3.31 5.49
N HIS A 50 7.24 3.09 6.12
CA HIS A 50 5.96 3.65 5.68
C HIS A 50 5.71 5.07 6.23
N LEU A 51 6.60 5.62 7.05
CA LEU A 51 6.42 6.96 7.62
C LEU A 51 6.26 8.03 6.53
N PRO A 52 7.07 8.08 5.44
CA PRO A 52 6.91 9.12 4.41
C PRO A 52 5.54 9.08 3.74
N ILE A 53 5.03 7.89 3.38
CA ILE A 53 3.72 7.77 2.75
C ILE A 53 2.59 8.12 3.72
N ILE A 54 2.72 7.78 5.00
CA ILE A 54 1.77 8.20 6.05
C ILE A 54 1.76 9.72 6.20
N LEU A 55 2.93 10.38 6.21
CA LEU A 55 3.00 11.84 6.29
C LEU A 55 2.35 12.52 5.09
N VAL A 56 2.58 12.01 3.88
CA VAL A 56 1.92 12.51 2.67
C VAL A 56 0.40 12.35 2.77
N ALA A 57 -0.07 11.17 3.17
CA ALA A 57 -1.50 10.93 3.37
C ALA A 57 -2.11 11.87 4.42
N LEU A 58 -1.40 12.11 5.53
CA LEU A 58 -1.82 13.07 6.56
C LEU A 58 -1.90 14.50 6.02
N CYS A 59 -0.90 14.95 5.25
CA CYS A 59 -0.92 16.26 4.61
C CYS A 59 -2.16 16.43 3.73
N VAL A 60 -2.43 15.47 2.84
CA VAL A 60 -3.59 15.52 1.93
C VAL A 60 -4.89 15.56 2.71
N CYS A 61 -5.05 14.69 3.72
CA CYS A 61 -6.24 14.68 4.58
C CYS A 61 -6.43 15.98 5.35
N GLN A 62 -5.36 16.63 5.82
CA GLN A 62 -5.42 17.91 6.51
C GLN A 62 -5.82 19.04 5.55
N ILE A 63 -5.25 19.07 4.33
CA ILE A 63 -5.64 20.06 3.32
C ILE A 63 -7.13 19.95 2.99
N VAL A 64 -7.63 18.74 2.75
CA VAL A 64 -9.06 18.51 2.47
C VAL A 64 -9.92 18.93 3.66
N HIS A 65 -9.47 18.66 4.89
CA HIS A 65 -10.15 19.08 6.12
C HIS A 65 -10.32 20.60 6.21
N GLU A 66 -9.21 21.34 6.06
CA GLU A 66 -9.21 22.80 6.15
C GLU A 66 -9.96 23.46 4.99
N VAL A 67 -9.86 22.89 3.79
CA VAL A 67 -10.68 23.31 2.63
C VAL A 67 -12.16 23.11 2.93
N GLY A 68 -12.55 22.04 3.62
CA GLY A 68 -13.92 21.82 4.05
C GLY A 68 -14.44 22.94 4.97
N HIS A 69 -13.65 23.33 5.97
CA HIS A 69 -13.97 24.49 6.81
C HIS A 69 -14.10 25.78 6.00
N ALA A 70 -13.15 26.02 5.09
CA ALA A 70 -13.14 27.21 4.24
C ALA A 70 -14.38 27.30 3.33
N ILE A 71 -14.76 26.19 2.68
CA ILE A 71 -15.96 26.11 1.84
C ILE A 71 -17.21 26.40 2.67
N ALA A 72 -17.35 25.75 3.83
CA ALA A 72 -18.51 25.97 4.69
C ALA A 72 -18.60 27.42 5.19
N ALA A 73 -17.47 28.02 5.59
CA ALA A 73 -17.40 29.42 5.98
C ALA A 73 -17.76 30.38 4.84
N ALA A 74 -17.32 30.09 3.61
CA ALA A 74 -17.65 30.86 2.42
C ALA A 74 -19.16 30.87 2.13
N THR A 75 -19.86 29.74 2.32
CA THR A 75 -21.34 29.70 2.16
C THR A 75 -22.07 30.61 3.12
N ARG A 76 -21.45 30.92 4.28
CA ARG A 76 -21.98 31.82 5.31
C ARG A 76 -21.36 33.21 5.28
N ARG A 77 -20.64 33.56 4.21
CA ARG A 77 -19.96 34.85 4.01
C ARG A 77 -19.05 35.22 5.20
N VAL A 78 -18.42 34.22 5.80
CA VAL A 78 -17.37 34.41 6.79
C VAL A 78 -16.04 34.48 6.05
N PRO A 79 -15.32 35.62 6.11
CA PRO A 79 -14.03 35.73 5.44
C PRO A 79 -12.99 34.87 6.16
N ILE A 80 -12.03 34.36 5.40
CA ILE A 80 -10.83 33.72 5.94
C ILE A 80 -9.86 34.84 6.36
N LEU A 81 -9.30 34.76 7.57
CA LEU A 81 -8.27 35.70 8.02
C LEU A 81 -6.90 35.32 7.43
N PHE A 82 -6.51 34.07 7.66
CA PHE A 82 -5.29 33.49 7.12
C PHE A 82 -5.43 31.97 7.12
N SER A 83 -4.69 31.32 6.25
CA SER A 83 -4.45 29.88 6.29
C SER A 83 -2.94 29.65 6.39
N GLY A 84 -2.57 28.52 6.95
CA GLY A 84 -1.17 28.24 7.20
C GLY A 84 -0.87 26.78 7.35
N PHE A 85 0.43 26.53 7.53
CA PHE A 85 1.00 25.22 7.73
C PHE A 85 2.00 25.31 8.88
N ALA A 86 1.99 24.32 9.76
CA ALA A 86 2.91 24.18 10.87
C ALA A 86 3.40 22.72 10.96
N VAL A 87 4.63 22.53 11.42
CA VAL A 87 5.16 21.20 11.73
C VAL A 87 5.40 21.11 13.21
N THR A 88 4.68 20.21 13.88
CA THR A 88 4.87 19.94 15.31
C THR A 88 5.66 18.64 15.47
N VAL A 89 6.93 18.76 15.83
CA VAL A 89 7.91 17.66 15.95
C VAL A 89 8.17 16.96 14.62
N VAL A 90 7.27 16.09 14.17
CA VAL A 90 7.31 15.38 12.87
C VAL A 90 5.96 15.45 12.15
N PHE A 91 4.90 15.95 12.82
CA PHE A 91 3.56 15.95 12.27
C PHE A 91 3.25 17.24 11.52
N PRO A 92 3.02 17.18 10.20
CA PRO A 92 2.51 18.31 9.43
C PRO A 92 1.07 18.61 9.86
N SER A 93 0.76 19.88 10.06
CA SER A 93 -0.57 20.37 10.43
C SER A 93 -0.91 21.58 9.56
N PHE A 94 -2.11 21.56 8.99
CA PHE A 94 -2.67 22.69 8.26
C PHE A 94 -3.77 23.31 9.09
N PHE A 95 -3.99 24.60 8.94
CA PHE A 95 -5.09 25.27 9.62
C PHE A 95 -5.62 26.44 8.78
N VAL A 96 -6.91 26.73 8.93
CA VAL A 96 -7.55 27.96 8.48
C VAL A 96 -8.13 28.73 9.65
N ALA A 97 -7.86 30.05 9.70
CA ALA A 97 -8.31 30.93 10.77
C ALA A 97 -9.47 31.81 10.31
N PHE A 98 -10.50 31.91 11.15
CA PHE A 98 -11.69 32.74 10.91
C PHE A 98 -11.83 33.83 11.99
N PRO A 99 -12.47 34.97 11.69
CA PRO A 99 -12.76 35.99 12.69
C PRO A 99 -13.81 35.48 13.68
N VAL A 100 -13.42 35.34 14.95
CA VAL A 100 -14.28 34.84 16.04
C VAL A 100 -15.61 35.58 16.10
N ILE A 101 -15.57 36.92 16.04
CA ILE A 101 -16.76 37.79 16.08
C ILE A 101 -17.75 37.46 14.96
N ARG A 102 -17.26 37.10 13.76
CA ARG A 102 -18.13 36.74 12.63
C ARG A 102 -18.71 35.35 12.79
N LEU A 103 -17.92 34.42 13.34
CA LEU A 103 -18.33 33.04 13.55
C LEU A 103 -19.34 32.91 14.70
N GLU A 104 -19.23 33.73 15.74
CA GLU A 104 -20.16 33.77 16.88
C GLU A 104 -21.49 34.46 16.55
N ARG A 105 -21.51 35.36 15.57
CA ARG A 105 -22.74 35.98 15.06
C ARG A 105 -23.59 35.04 14.21
N LEU A 106 -23.05 33.89 13.80
CA LEU A 106 -23.81 32.87 13.07
C LEU A 106 -24.85 32.22 13.99
N GLN A 107 -25.92 31.69 13.38
CA GLN A 107 -26.83 30.80 14.11
C GLN A 107 -26.07 29.57 14.58
N ALA A 108 -26.49 28.98 15.70
CA ALA A 108 -25.81 27.84 16.30
C ALA A 108 -25.62 26.66 15.32
N VAL A 109 -26.63 26.39 14.48
CA VAL A 109 -26.57 25.35 13.44
C VAL A 109 -25.48 25.64 12.40
N ASP A 110 -25.29 26.90 12.05
CA ASP A 110 -24.35 27.30 11.01
C ASP A 110 -22.92 27.28 11.52
N ARG A 111 -22.72 27.71 12.77
CA ARG A 111 -21.46 27.56 13.47
C ARG A 111 -21.08 26.09 13.60
N LEU A 112 -22.03 25.22 13.93
CA LEU A 112 -21.82 23.79 13.97
C LEU A 112 -21.45 23.24 12.59
N ARG A 113 -22.14 23.65 11.52
CA ARG A 113 -21.82 23.25 10.14
C ARG A 113 -20.40 23.62 9.75
N VAL A 114 -19.98 24.86 10.02
CA VAL A 114 -18.60 25.29 9.73
C VAL A 114 -17.59 24.49 10.54
N THR A 115 -17.85 24.26 11.84
CA THR A 115 -16.95 23.51 12.74
C THR A 115 -16.89 22.01 12.43
N ALA A 116 -17.96 21.42 11.89
CA ALA A 116 -17.99 20.00 11.51
C ALA A 116 -17.57 19.76 10.05
N ALA A 117 -17.42 20.82 9.25
CA ALA A 117 -17.21 20.70 7.82
C ALA A 117 -15.93 19.94 7.46
N GLY A 118 -14.84 20.10 8.21
CA GLY A 118 -13.59 19.39 7.94
C GLY A 118 -13.74 17.87 8.01
N CYS A 119 -14.36 17.36 9.08
CA CYS A 119 -14.65 15.93 9.21
C CYS A 119 -15.56 15.42 8.08
N PHE A 120 -16.59 16.19 7.73
CA PHE A 120 -17.50 15.83 6.63
C PHE A 120 -16.77 15.74 5.29
N HIS A 121 -15.88 16.68 4.97
CA HIS A 121 -15.13 16.66 3.71
C HIS A 121 -14.12 15.52 3.65
N ASN A 122 -13.48 15.16 4.77
CA ASN A 122 -12.63 13.97 4.81
C ASN A 122 -13.43 12.68 4.58
N PHE A 123 -14.63 12.58 5.16
CA PHE A 123 -15.51 11.44 4.91
C PHE A 123 -15.97 11.40 3.44
N ALA A 124 -16.38 12.54 2.88
CA ALA A 124 -16.76 12.63 1.47
C ALA A 124 -15.58 12.28 0.53
N PHE A 125 -14.38 12.72 0.86
CA PHE A 125 -13.16 12.38 0.13
C PHE A 125 -12.87 10.88 0.18
N TRP A 126 -13.04 10.25 1.35
CA TRP A 126 -12.93 8.79 1.46
C TRP A 126 -13.97 8.07 0.60
N CYS A 127 -15.24 8.50 0.60
CA CYS A 127 -16.27 7.94 -0.28
C CYS A 127 -15.91 8.11 -1.76
N LEU A 128 -15.35 9.25 -2.15
CA LEU A 128 -14.88 9.51 -3.51
C LEU A 128 -13.74 8.57 -3.90
N LEU A 129 -12.74 8.38 -3.03
CA LEU A 129 -11.65 7.43 -3.25
C LEU A 129 -12.18 6.00 -3.36
N TYR A 130 -13.09 5.60 -2.49
CA TYR A 130 -13.72 4.29 -2.55
C TYR A 130 -14.48 4.09 -3.88
N LEU A 131 -15.26 5.07 -4.31
CA LEU A 131 -15.94 5.03 -5.60
C LEU A 131 -14.95 4.96 -6.77
N ALA A 132 -13.84 5.71 -6.72
CA ALA A 132 -12.79 5.67 -7.73
C ALA A 132 -12.13 4.27 -7.82
N THR A 133 -11.93 3.59 -6.68
CA THR A 133 -11.45 2.20 -6.69
C THR A 133 -12.47 1.25 -7.30
N TRP A 134 -13.77 1.48 -7.06
CA TRP A 134 -14.85 0.69 -7.64
C TRP A 134 -14.96 0.83 -9.15
N THR A 135 -14.80 2.06 -9.66
CA THR A 135 -14.85 2.33 -11.11
C THR A 135 -13.59 1.88 -11.86
N LYS A 136 -12.61 1.30 -11.15
CA LYS A 136 -11.31 0.89 -11.71
C LYS A 136 -10.59 1.99 -12.47
N ILE A 137 -10.82 3.27 -12.14
CA ILE A 137 -10.08 4.37 -12.77
C ILE A 137 -8.57 4.23 -12.56
N GLY A 138 -8.16 3.54 -11.49
CA GLY A 138 -6.77 3.20 -11.22
C GLY A 138 -6.13 2.34 -12.31
N THR A 139 -6.85 1.37 -12.91
CA THR A 139 -6.30 0.56 -14.01
C THR A 139 -6.17 1.38 -15.29
N PHE A 140 -7.16 2.24 -15.56
CA PHE A 140 -7.08 3.16 -16.70
C PHE A 140 -5.90 4.14 -16.56
N LEU A 141 -5.71 4.74 -15.39
CA LEU A 141 -4.58 5.62 -15.14
C LEU A 141 -3.26 4.86 -15.18
N SER A 142 -3.21 3.62 -14.66
CA SER A 142 -2.00 2.83 -14.74
C SER A 142 -1.63 2.48 -16.18
N GLU A 143 -2.59 2.12 -17.02
CA GLU A 143 -2.35 1.86 -18.45
C GLU A 143 -1.92 3.13 -19.21
N PHE A 144 -2.37 4.31 -18.78
CA PHE A 144 -1.98 5.57 -19.41
C PHE A 144 -0.57 6.02 -19.01
N PHE A 145 -0.15 5.79 -17.76
CA PHE A 145 1.14 6.25 -17.24
C PHE A 145 2.24 5.18 -17.19
N PHE A 146 1.86 3.91 -17.19
CA PHE A 146 2.75 2.77 -17.05
C PHE A 146 2.46 1.74 -18.13
N GLU A 147 3.51 1.09 -18.61
CA GLU A 147 3.40 0.00 -19.57
C GLU A 147 3.36 -1.34 -18.82
N ASP A 148 2.38 -2.17 -19.16
CA ASP A 148 2.25 -3.50 -18.56
C ASP A 148 3.24 -4.49 -19.20
N VAL A 149 4.34 -4.75 -18.49
CA VAL A 149 5.37 -5.72 -18.89
C VAL A 149 5.08 -7.14 -18.41
N SER A 150 3.92 -7.40 -17.80
CA SER A 150 3.55 -8.74 -17.29
C SER A 150 3.51 -9.81 -18.38
N HIS A 151 3.33 -9.41 -19.64
CA HIS A 151 3.37 -10.31 -20.79
C HIS A 151 4.79 -10.80 -21.13
N LEU A 152 5.84 -10.04 -20.78
CA LEU A 152 7.23 -10.37 -21.12
C LEU A 152 7.84 -11.39 -20.16
N GLY A 153 7.40 -11.41 -18.90
CA GLY A 153 7.94 -12.29 -17.87
C GLY A 153 7.69 -11.76 -16.46
N LYS A 154 8.58 -12.13 -15.52
CA LYS A 154 8.45 -11.76 -14.09
C LYS A 154 9.48 -10.70 -13.70
N VAL A 155 9.03 -9.65 -13.02
CA VAL A 155 9.90 -8.57 -12.54
C VAL A 155 10.53 -8.95 -11.20
N VAL A 156 11.84 -8.78 -11.09
CA VAL A 156 12.60 -9.04 -9.86
C VAL A 156 12.44 -7.85 -8.92
N VAL A 157 11.61 -8.01 -7.89
CA VAL A 157 11.41 -6.96 -6.88
C VAL A 157 12.59 -6.91 -5.90
N GLY A 158 13.15 -8.07 -5.55
CA GLY A 158 14.32 -8.18 -4.68
C GLY A 158 14.91 -9.58 -4.67
N VAL A 159 16.19 -9.68 -4.30
CA VAL A 159 16.92 -10.94 -4.16
C VAL A 159 17.39 -11.08 -2.71
N HIS A 160 17.21 -12.26 -2.14
CA HIS A 160 17.63 -12.54 -0.76
C HIS A 160 19.15 -12.31 -0.59
N PRO A 161 19.62 -11.72 0.54
CA PRO A 161 21.03 -11.41 0.75
C PRO A 161 21.98 -12.60 0.60
N ASP A 162 21.55 -13.78 1.07
CA ASP A 162 22.34 -15.02 1.04
C ASP A 162 22.17 -15.81 -0.27
N SER A 163 21.40 -15.30 -1.23
CA SER A 163 21.19 -15.99 -2.50
C SER A 163 22.43 -15.88 -3.41
N PRO A 164 22.86 -16.98 -4.07
CA PRO A 164 23.90 -16.94 -5.11
C PRO A 164 23.57 -15.99 -6.27
N LEU A 165 22.28 -15.67 -6.46
CA LEU A 165 21.80 -14.79 -7.53
C LEU A 165 21.97 -13.31 -7.23
N ARG A 166 22.34 -12.93 -5.99
CA ARG A 166 22.42 -11.53 -5.54
C ARG A 166 23.33 -10.66 -6.41
N ASN A 167 24.46 -11.21 -6.87
CA ASN A 167 25.42 -10.48 -7.69
C ASN A 167 25.15 -10.61 -9.20
N HIS A 168 24.15 -11.40 -9.58
CA HIS A 168 23.88 -11.75 -10.97
C HIS A 168 22.57 -11.12 -11.49
N ILE A 169 21.61 -10.87 -10.60
CA ILE A 169 20.28 -10.37 -10.98
C ILE A 169 19.95 -9.11 -10.16
N PRO A 170 19.92 -7.93 -10.79
CA PRO A 170 19.52 -6.69 -10.11
C PRO A 170 18.00 -6.60 -9.94
N SER A 171 17.56 -5.87 -8.90
CA SER A 171 16.15 -5.48 -8.77
C SER A 171 15.70 -4.64 -9.98
N GLY A 172 14.53 -4.95 -10.51
CA GLY A 172 13.97 -4.37 -11.73
C GLY A 172 14.26 -5.17 -13.01
N ALA A 173 15.11 -6.20 -12.95
CA ALA A 173 15.31 -7.11 -14.08
C ALA A 173 14.01 -7.89 -14.41
N ILE A 174 13.82 -8.24 -15.68
CA ILE A 174 12.70 -9.07 -16.13
C ILE A 174 13.24 -10.46 -16.46
N VAL A 175 12.75 -11.47 -15.75
CA VAL A 175 13.05 -12.88 -16.04
C VAL A 175 12.04 -13.38 -17.07
N THR A 176 12.52 -13.63 -18.28
CA THR A 176 11.69 -14.06 -19.42
C THR A 176 11.65 -15.57 -19.59
N MET A 177 12.66 -16.28 -19.09
CA MET A 177 12.82 -17.73 -19.21
C MET A 177 13.41 -18.33 -17.93
N LEU A 178 13.03 -19.56 -17.63
CA LEU A 178 13.63 -20.39 -16.59
C LEU A 178 14.06 -21.71 -17.24
N ASP A 179 15.38 -21.91 -17.33
CA ASP A 179 15.99 -22.92 -18.20
C ASP A 179 15.42 -22.83 -19.62
N ASP A 180 14.84 -23.92 -20.14
CA ASP A 180 14.22 -23.98 -21.47
C ASP A 180 12.72 -23.58 -21.46
N THR A 181 12.18 -23.12 -20.32
CA THR A 181 10.76 -22.79 -20.15
C THR A 181 10.54 -21.28 -20.24
N THR A 182 9.74 -20.84 -21.21
CA THR A 182 9.36 -19.43 -21.36
C THR A 182 8.31 -19.01 -20.33
N LEU A 183 8.55 -17.87 -19.68
CA LEU A 183 7.63 -17.26 -18.70
C LEU A 183 6.70 -16.22 -19.34
N SER A 184 6.87 -15.96 -20.64
CA SER A 184 5.99 -15.09 -21.42
C SER A 184 4.61 -15.73 -21.58
N VAL A 185 3.57 -15.06 -21.10
CA VAL A 185 2.18 -15.53 -21.22
C VAL A 185 1.61 -15.10 -22.58
N THR A 186 1.87 -15.89 -23.62
CA THR A 186 1.23 -15.72 -24.94
C THR A 186 0.05 -16.67 -25.08
N GLY A 187 -1.15 -16.24 -24.67
CA GLY A 187 -2.40 -16.98 -24.90
C GLY A 187 -3.05 -17.57 -23.66
N ILE A 188 -4.30 -18.04 -23.85
CA ILE A 188 -5.34 -18.40 -22.86
C ILE A 188 -4.76 -18.87 -21.53
N ALA A 189 -5.04 -18.09 -20.48
CA ALA A 189 -4.59 -18.32 -19.12
C ALA A 189 -4.81 -19.78 -18.67
N SER A 190 -3.73 -20.55 -18.61
CA SER A 190 -3.65 -21.69 -17.70
C SER A 190 -3.98 -21.17 -16.30
N SER A 191 -4.76 -21.92 -15.53
CA SER A 191 -5.14 -21.51 -14.17
C SER A 191 -3.93 -21.42 -13.21
N SER A 192 -2.76 -21.92 -13.61
CA SER A 192 -1.48 -21.87 -12.90
C SER A 192 -0.54 -20.83 -13.51
N ASP A 193 0.15 -20.07 -12.66
CA ASP A 193 1.27 -19.21 -13.05
C ASP A 193 2.42 -20.09 -13.59
N PRO A 194 2.96 -19.86 -14.80
CA PRO A 194 4.06 -20.66 -15.36
C PRO A 194 5.29 -20.75 -14.44
N TRP A 195 5.52 -19.71 -13.62
CA TRP A 195 6.59 -19.70 -12.63
C TRP A 195 6.34 -20.71 -11.51
N ASP A 196 5.12 -20.72 -10.95
CA ASP A 196 4.72 -21.65 -9.90
C ASP A 196 4.64 -23.08 -10.42
N GLU A 197 4.14 -23.26 -11.64
CA GLU A 197 4.09 -24.55 -12.31
C GLU A 197 5.49 -25.13 -12.48
N PHE A 198 6.46 -24.35 -12.96
CA PHE A 198 7.83 -24.82 -13.13
C PHE A 198 8.48 -25.21 -11.78
N LEU A 199 8.37 -24.35 -10.76
CA LEU A 199 9.07 -24.56 -9.48
C LEU A 199 8.39 -25.55 -8.53
N LEU A 200 7.06 -25.67 -8.59
CA LEU A 200 6.28 -26.50 -7.67
C LEU A 200 5.80 -27.80 -8.33
N SER A 201 6.03 -28.00 -9.63
CA SER A 201 5.70 -29.28 -10.27
C SER A 201 6.46 -30.43 -9.60
N PRO A 202 5.77 -31.52 -9.21
CA PRO A 202 6.41 -32.69 -8.62
C PRO A 202 7.23 -33.50 -9.63
N SER A 203 7.14 -33.17 -10.93
CA SER A 203 7.99 -33.73 -11.97
C SER A 203 9.34 -33.05 -11.93
N ILE A 204 10.39 -33.82 -11.64
CA ILE A 204 11.77 -33.42 -11.93
C ILE A 204 11.80 -33.00 -13.41
N PRO A 205 12.22 -31.76 -13.76
CA PRO A 205 12.41 -31.38 -15.15
C PRO A 205 13.23 -32.47 -15.80
N ALA A 206 12.66 -33.15 -16.82
CA ALA A 206 13.32 -34.27 -17.46
C ALA A 206 14.72 -33.80 -17.83
N ALA A 207 15.75 -34.36 -17.19
CA ALA A 207 17.12 -33.90 -17.32
C ALA A 207 17.42 -33.74 -18.81
N THR A 208 17.36 -32.51 -19.30
CA THR A 208 17.66 -32.22 -20.69
C THR A 208 19.11 -32.63 -20.82
N ARG A 209 19.35 -33.51 -21.80
CA ARG A 209 20.69 -34.00 -22.11
C ARG A 209 21.64 -32.80 -22.04
N GLY A 210 22.69 -32.92 -21.22
CA GLY A 210 23.53 -31.78 -20.86
C GLY A 210 23.97 -30.95 -22.07
N TRP A 211 24.25 -29.67 -21.84
CA TRP A 211 24.60 -28.76 -22.93
C TRP A 211 25.78 -29.27 -23.75
N CYS A 212 25.53 -29.55 -25.04
CA CYS A 212 26.58 -29.88 -25.99
C CYS A 212 27.35 -28.59 -26.33
N PHE A 213 28.60 -28.50 -25.87
CA PHE A 213 29.50 -27.40 -26.21
C PHE A 213 30.47 -27.84 -27.30
N GLU A 214 30.68 -26.99 -28.31
CA GLU A 214 31.63 -27.27 -29.38
C GLU A 214 33.07 -27.11 -28.87
N LYS A 215 33.92 -28.13 -29.05
CA LYS A 215 35.31 -28.12 -28.54
C LYS A 215 36.15 -26.94 -29.05
N SER A 216 35.81 -26.39 -30.22
CA SER A 216 36.46 -25.23 -30.83
C SER A 216 36.36 -23.96 -29.96
N GLY A 217 35.28 -23.79 -29.19
CA GLY A 217 35.08 -22.65 -28.30
C GLY A 217 35.91 -22.70 -27.00
N LEU A 218 36.32 -23.90 -26.55
CA LEU A 218 37.12 -24.07 -25.34
C LEU A 218 38.63 -23.90 -25.59
N ALA A 219 39.07 -24.03 -26.83
CA ALA A 219 40.49 -23.95 -27.19
C ALA A 219 41.03 -22.51 -27.16
N ASN A 220 40.18 -21.50 -27.35
CA ASN A 220 40.56 -20.08 -27.42
C ASN A 220 40.65 -19.36 -26.07
N THR A 221 40.34 -20.02 -24.95
CA THR A 221 40.40 -19.41 -23.60
C THR A 221 41.59 -19.89 -22.77
N SER A 222 42.54 -20.59 -23.39
CA SER A 222 43.74 -21.16 -22.75
C SER A 222 45.06 -20.50 -23.15
N SER A 223 45.03 -19.25 -23.63
CA SER A 223 46.23 -18.45 -23.96
C SER A 223 46.20 -17.08 -23.30
#